data_AF-A0A9P7WPL8-F1
#
_entry.id   AF-A0A9P7WPL8-F1
#
_cell.length_a   1.000
_cell.length_b   1.000
_cell.length_c   1.000
_cell.angle_alpha   90.00
_cell.angle_beta   90.00
_cell.angle_gamma   90.00
#
_symmetry.space_group_name_H-M   'P 1'
#
loop_
_entity.id
_entity.type
_entity.pdbx_description
1 polymer ?
#
loop_
_entity_poly.entity_id
_entity_poly.type
_entity_poly.pdbx_seq_one_letter_code
_entity_poly.pdbx_strand_id
1 'polypeptide(L)'
;MRLLQLTFAALFLSIVSGATVDPGAPPAIPPHTILCDIVQIGLAPIVAISSHSAINGLQVTDSTTQASLVTNGFTGGYGFDGGIGAFFGCHSFYLNIIPSNKSYKQLFWQFDDRVTTMWSVGPSPTKLITAGGGTKTTLAISRFLACQGAKGVWFLYLQTGTDRPPGELCYDTQLQLK
;
A
#
# COMPACT_ATOMS: atom_id res chain seq x y z
N MET A 1 16.62 60.27 -48.75
CA MET A 1 15.96 61.44 -48.12
C MET A 1 15.88 61.11 -46.62
N ARG A 2 16.92 61.45 -45.83
CA ARG A 2 16.96 62.57 -44.85
C ARG A 2 15.69 62.63 -43.99
N LEU A 3 15.77 62.18 -42.73
CA LEU A 3 16.14 62.90 -41.48
C LEU A 3 14.88 63.32 -40.71
N LEU A 4 14.69 62.84 -39.47
CA LEU A 4 14.75 63.68 -38.28
C LEU A 4 14.68 62.84 -37.00
N GLN A 5 15.65 63.07 -36.10
CA GLN A 5 15.68 62.64 -34.71
C GLN A 5 14.64 63.42 -33.89
N LEU A 6 14.10 62.80 -32.83
CA LEU A 6 13.78 63.52 -31.60
C LEU A 6 13.83 62.57 -30.40
N THR A 7 14.83 62.80 -29.56
CA THR A 7 15.06 62.21 -28.24
C THR A 7 14.13 62.86 -27.21
N PHE A 8 13.49 62.04 -26.37
CA PHE A 8 12.93 62.50 -25.10
C PHE A 8 13.40 61.56 -23.98
N ALA A 9 14.13 62.14 -23.04
CA ALA A 9 14.54 61.52 -21.79
C ALA A 9 13.37 61.49 -20.81
N ALA A 10 13.19 60.38 -20.09
CA ALA A 10 12.26 60.28 -18.96
C ALA A 10 13.01 59.77 -17.72
N LEU A 11 12.80 60.49 -16.62
CA LEU A 11 13.45 60.36 -15.33
C LEU A 11 13.19 59.00 -14.65
N PHE A 12 14.22 58.45 -14.02
CA PHE A 12 14.09 57.39 -13.01
C PHE A 12 13.60 58.00 -11.69
N LEU A 13 12.40 57.61 -11.25
CA LEU A 13 11.95 57.79 -9.86
C LEU A 13 12.36 56.56 -9.04
N SER A 14 13.35 56.73 -8.16
CA SER A 14 13.70 55.74 -7.15
C SER A 14 12.69 55.81 -6.00
N ILE A 15 11.81 54.82 -5.88
CA ILE A 15 10.92 54.67 -4.74
C ILE A 15 11.71 53.99 -3.62
N VAL A 16 12.01 54.73 -2.55
CA VAL A 16 12.49 54.18 -1.29
C VAL A 16 11.29 53.59 -0.56
N SER A 17 11.19 52.26 -0.53
CA SER A 17 10.24 51.55 0.32
C SER A 17 10.73 51.60 1.77
N GLY A 18 10.08 52.41 2.59
CA GLY A 18 10.25 52.38 4.04
C GLY A 18 9.69 51.08 4.61
N ALA A 19 10.56 50.23 5.18
CA ALA A 19 10.14 49.09 5.97
C ALA A 19 9.66 49.57 7.34
N THR A 20 8.35 49.62 7.54
CA THR A 20 7.77 49.70 8.88
C THR A 20 7.91 48.32 9.52
N VAL A 21 8.76 48.22 10.54
CA VAL A 21 8.82 47.03 11.41
C VAL A 21 7.50 46.93 12.17
N ASP A 22 6.66 45.98 11.76
CA ASP A 22 5.43 45.61 12.45
C ASP A 22 5.78 44.92 13.79
N PRO A 23 5.46 45.53 14.95
CA PRO A 23 5.73 44.92 16.23
C PRO A 23 4.61 43.94 16.57
N GLY A 24 4.74 42.69 16.12
CA GLY A 24 4.02 41.57 16.75
C GLY A 24 3.25 40.63 15.82
N ALA A 25 3.78 40.30 14.64
CA ALA A 25 3.41 39.02 14.06
C ALA A 25 4.01 37.91 14.95
N PRO A 26 3.20 36.99 15.52
CA PRO A 26 3.75 35.83 16.20
C PRO A 26 4.69 35.10 15.23
N PRO A 27 5.82 34.53 15.72
CA PRO A 27 6.75 33.84 14.85
C PRO A 27 5.97 32.82 14.02
N ALA A 28 6.13 32.88 12.69
CA ALA A 28 5.57 31.89 11.81
C ALA A 28 6.04 30.52 12.31
N ILE A 29 5.11 29.72 12.82
CA ILE A 29 5.40 28.34 13.21
C ILE A 29 5.91 27.69 11.92
N PRO A 30 7.17 27.22 11.85
CA PRO A 30 7.64 26.53 10.67
C PRO A 30 6.65 25.39 10.41
N PRO A 31 6.22 25.17 9.16
CA PRO A 31 5.35 24.03 8.86
C PRO A 31 6.02 22.81 9.46
N HIS A 32 5.33 22.12 10.37
CA HIS A 32 5.82 20.90 10.96
C HIS A 32 6.07 19.94 9.81
N THR A 33 7.32 19.85 9.34
CA THR A 33 7.74 18.81 8.42
C THR A 33 7.69 17.55 9.25
N ILE A 34 6.55 16.86 9.20
CA ILE A 34 6.42 15.54 9.79
C ILE A 34 7.35 14.64 8.96
N LEU A 35 8.62 14.58 9.38
CA LEU A 35 9.65 13.70 8.86
C LEU A 35 9.36 12.30 9.40
N CYS A 36 8.41 11.64 8.76
CA CYS A 36 8.28 10.22 8.91
C CYS A 36 9.32 9.57 8.02
N ASP A 37 10.36 8.99 8.62
CA ASP A 37 11.38 8.24 7.88
C ASP A 37 10.71 7.04 7.18
N ILE A 38 10.48 7.20 5.87
CA ILE A 38 9.93 6.15 5.02
C ILE A 38 11.07 5.17 4.72
N VAL A 39 11.20 4.12 5.53
CA VAL A 39 12.03 2.97 5.15
C VAL A 39 11.23 2.13 4.17
N GLN A 40 11.41 2.42 2.87
CA GLN A 40 10.73 1.74 1.79
C GLN A 40 11.39 0.38 1.51
N ILE A 41 10.90 -0.69 2.15
CA ILE A 41 11.44 -2.04 1.97
C ILE A 41 10.75 -2.72 0.77
N GLY A 42 11.29 -2.54 -0.43
CA GLY A 42 10.92 -3.27 -1.65
C GLY A 42 9.53 -2.93 -2.22
N LEU A 43 9.49 -2.59 -3.51
CA LEU A 43 8.27 -2.18 -4.24
C LEU A 43 7.60 -3.32 -5.04
N ALA A 44 8.03 -4.56 -4.80
CA ALA A 44 7.58 -5.69 -5.59
C ALA A 44 6.09 -5.99 -5.27
N PRO A 45 5.20 -6.09 -6.28
CA PRO A 45 3.83 -6.50 -6.04
C PRO A 45 3.73 -7.91 -5.48
N ILE A 46 2.66 -8.16 -4.72
CA ILE A 46 2.26 -9.50 -4.31
C ILE A 46 1.30 -10.05 -5.36
N VAL A 47 1.72 -11.11 -6.05
CA VAL A 47 1.06 -11.68 -7.22
C VAL A 47 0.46 -13.03 -6.89
N ALA A 48 -0.78 -13.26 -7.33
CA ALA A 48 -1.44 -14.55 -7.31
C ALA A 48 -0.85 -15.49 -8.36
N ILE A 49 -0.41 -16.67 -7.92
CA ILE A 49 0.13 -17.74 -8.74
C ILE A 49 -0.83 -18.92 -8.69
N SER A 50 -1.48 -19.18 -9.81
CA SER A 50 -2.47 -20.25 -9.94
C SER A 50 -2.45 -20.79 -11.36
N SER A 51 -2.24 -22.09 -11.53
CA SER A 51 -2.15 -22.69 -12.85
C SER A 51 -3.51 -22.68 -13.54
N HIS A 52 -3.57 -22.11 -14.75
CA HIS A 52 -4.75 -22.15 -15.63
C HIS A 52 -6.03 -21.51 -15.07
N SER A 53 -5.91 -20.49 -14.22
CA SER A 53 -7.05 -19.74 -13.69
C SER A 53 -7.03 -18.27 -14.11
N ALA A 54 -8.21 -17.64 -14.07
CA ALA A 54 -8.38 -16.22 -14.41
C ALA A 54 -7.69 -15.26 -13.41
N ILE A 55 -7.28 -15.77 -12.25
CA ILE A 55 -6.63 -14.98 -11.19
C ILE A 55 -5.10 -14.94 -11.33
N ASN A 56 -4.52 -15.78 -12.19
CA ASN A 56 -3.07 -15.87 -12.33
C ASN A 56 -2.48 -14.55 -12.83
N GLY A 57 -1.49 -14.04 -12.10
CA GLY A 57 -0.86 -12.75 -12.42
C GLY A 57 -1.60 -11.53 -11.88
N LEU A 58 -2.79 -11.69 -11.30
CA LEU A 58 -3.44 -10.60 -10.57
C LEU A 58 -2.67 -10.32 -9.28
N GLN A 59 -2.75 -9.08 -8.83
CA GLN A 59 -1.98 -8.54 -7.73
C GLN A 59 -2.91 -8.20 -6.57
N VAL A 60 -2.46 -8.44 -5.34
CA VAL A 60 -3.20 -8.04 -4.13
C VAL A 60 -3.36 -6.52 -4.15
N THR A 61 -4.52 -5.96 -3.77
CA THR A 61 -4.73 -4.52 -3.58
C THR A 61 -5.22 -4.18 -2.18
N ASP A 62 -4.88 -2.97 -1.73
CA ASP A 62 -5.30 -2.27 -0.52
C ASP A 62 -6.47 -1.29 -0.74
N SER A 63 -6.97 -1.17 -1.98
CA SER A 63 -8.05 -0.23 -2.33
C SER A 63 -9.42 -0.56 -1.71
N THR A 64 -9.54 -1.74 -1.10
CA THR A 64 -10.75 -2.23 -0.45
C THR A 64 -10.42 -2.70 0.96
N THR A 65 -11.38 -2.58 1.89
CA THR A 65 -11.18 -3.06 3.27
C THR A 65 -10.88 -4.56 3.32
N GLN A 66 -11.56 -5.37 2.50
CA GLN A 66 -11.22 -6.78 2.29
C GLN A 66 -10.11 -6.87 1.24
N ALA A 67 -9.10 -7.71 1.46
CA ALA A 67 -8.05 -7.90 0.47
C ALA A 67 -8.63 -8.54 -0.80
N SER A 68 -8.25 -8.00 -1.95
CA SER A 68 -8.74 -8.45 -3.26
C SER A 68 -7.63 -8.47 -4.30
N LEU A 69 -7.89 -9.05 -5.46
CA LEU A 69 -6.96 -9.15 -6.59
C LEU A 69 -7.40 -8.25 -7.75
N VAL A 70 -6.45 -7.53 -8.33
CA VAL A 70 -6.62 -6.61 -9.47
C VAL A 70 -5.41 -6.68 -10.41
N THR A 71 -5.49 -6.08 -11.61
CA THR A 71 -4.38 -6.10 -12.57
C THR A 71 -3.16 -5.29 -12.11
N ASN A 72 -3.40 -4.13 -11.49
CA ASN A 72 -2.36 -3.25 -10.95
C ASN A 72 -2.63 -3.08 -9.45
N GLY A 73 -1.97 -3.92 -8.66
CA GLY A 73 -2.21 -4.02 -7.25
C GLY A 73 -1.25 -3.17 -6.44
N PHE A 74 -1.29 -3.48 -5.16
CA PHE A 74 -0.44 -2.96 -4.12
C PHE A 74 1.04 -3.28 -4.40
N THR A 75 1.85 -2.23 -4.48
CA THR A 75 3.31 -2.29 -4.59
C THR A 75 3.98 -1.82 -3.29
N GLY A 76 3.28 -1.88 -2.15
CA GLY A 76 3.82 -1.37 -0.89
C GLY A 76 4.86 -2.30 -0.27
N GLY A 77 5.58 -1.76 0.71
CA GLY A 77 6.73 -2.40 1.33
C GLY A 77 6.41 -3.73 2.01
N TYR A 78 7.39 -4.61 2.06
CA TYR A 78 7.37 -5.80 2.90
C TYR A 78 8.39 -5.61 4.04
N GLY A 79 7.93 -5.47 5.29
CA GLY A 79 8.82 -5.52 6.44
C GLY A 79 8.57 -4.46 7.50
N PHE A 80 7.66 -4.76 8.41
CA PHE A 80 7.71 -4.26 9.80
C PHE A 80 7.36 -5.45 10.69
N ASP A 81 8.35 -6.05 11.37
CA ASP A 81 8.17 -7.14 12.36
C ASP A 81 7.31 -8.35 11.90
N GLY A 82 7.36 -8.68 10.61
CA GLY A 82 6.55 -9.75 10.01
C GLY A 82 5.16 -9.30 9.52
N GLY A 83 4.91 -8.02 9.28
CA GLY A 83 3.73 -7.53 8.56
C GLY A 83 3.89 -7.50 7.04
N ILE A 84 2.79 -7.65 6.30
CA ILE A 84 2.66 -7.17 4.91
C ILE A 84 1.96 -5.82 5.00
N GLY A 85 2.59 -4.75 4.50
CA GLY A 85 1.98 -3.44 4.64
C GLY A 85 2.71 -2.23 4.08
N ALA A 86 1.95 -1.21 3.69
CA ALA A 86 2.51 0.04 3.18
C ALA A 86 2.67 1.04 4.31
N PHE A 87 3.55 2.00 4.05
CA PHE A 87 3.65 3.20 4.86
C PHE A 87 3.08 4.36 4.05
N PHE A 88 1.98 4.95 4.51
CA PHE A 88 1.37 6.11 3.88
C PHE A 88 1.07 7.18 4.92
N GLY A 89 1.59 8.40 4.70
CA GLY A 89 1.27 9.54 5.57
C GLY A 89 1.57 9.31 7.05
N CYS A 90 2.65 8.58 7.39
CA CYS A 90 3.03 8.19 8.76
C CYS A 90 2.24 7.04 9.38
N HIS A 91 1.35 6.40 8.62
CA HIS A 91 0.55 5.29 9.07
C HIS A 91 1.00 4.00 8.40
N SER A 92 1.01 2.93 9.19
CA SER A 92 1.31 1.59 8.69
C SER A 92 0.01 0.91 8.27
N PHE A 93 0.00 0.20 7.16
CA PHE A 93 -1.20 -0.47 6.66
C PHE A 93 -1.02 -1.98 6.67
N TYR A 94 -1.62 -2.69 7.61
CA TYR A 94 -1.35 -4.12 7.82
C TYR A 94 -2.40 -5.01 7.17
N LEU A 95 -1.92 -6.06 6.48
CA LEU A 95 -2.77 -7.19 6.07
C LEU A 95 -3.02 -8.10 7.28
N ASN A 96 -4.28 -8.27 7.63
CA ASN A 96 -4.75 -9.03 8.77
C ASN A 96 -5.68 -10.17 8.32
N ILE A 97 -5.89 -11.13 9.21
CA ILE A 97 -6.69 -12.34 9.07
C ILE A 97 -7.85 -12.25 10.06
N ILE A 98 -9.09 -12.25 9.57
CA ILE A 98 -10.25 -12.25 10.46
C ILE A 98 -10.37 -13.63 11.14
N PRO A 99 -10.45 -13.70 12.48
CA PRO A 99 -10.72 -14.95 13.18
C PRO A 99 -12.02 -15.60 12.70
N SER A 100 -11.97 -16.88 12.38
CA SER A 100 -13.11 -17.65 11.88
C SER A 100 -12.94 -19.13 12.17
N ASN A 101 -14.06 -19.81 12.41
CA ASN A 101 -14.14 -21.28 12.56
C ASN A 101 -14.17 -22.00 11.20
N LYS A 102 -14.29 -21.26 10.09
CA LYS A 102 -14.16 -21.80 8.73
C LYS A 102 -12.68 -22.01 8.40
N SER A 103 -12.40 -22.90 7.43
CA SER A 103 -11.04 -23.10 6.97
C SER A 103 -10.60 -22.07 5.92
N TYR A 104 -11.54 -21.31 5.34
CA TYR A 104 -11.25 -20.05 4.65
C TYR A 104 -11.38 -18.87 5.61
N LYS A 105 -10.29 -18.12 5.81
CA LYS A 105 -10.27 -16.95 6.70
C LYS A 105 -10.14 -15.69 5.87
N GLN A 106 -11.06 -14.75 6.06
CA GLN A 106 -11.04 -13.49 5.31
C GLN A 106 -9.77 -12.70 5.61
N LEU A 107 -9.16 -12.17 4.55
CA LEU A 107 -8.07 -11.22 4.66
C LEU A 107 -8.62 -9.79 4.58
N PHE A 108 -8.13 -8.91 5.44
CA PHE A 108 -8.56 -7.52 5.45
C PHE A 108 -7.40 -6.60 5.78
N TRP A 109 -7.52 -5.36 5.34
CA TRP A 109 -6.52 -4.36 5.61
C TRP A 109 -6.95 -3.40 6.72
N GLN A 110 -6.00 -3.02 7.56
CA GLN A 110 -6.23 -2.09 8.66
C GLN A 110 -5.07 -1.11 8.84
N PHE A 111 -5.41 0.16 9.09
CA PHE A 111 -4.43 1.19 9.43
C PHE A 111 -3.98 1.03 10.89
N ASP A 112 -2.67 1.17 11.10
CA ASP A 112 -1.91 1.18 12.35
C ASP A 112 -2.03 -0.04 13.26
N ASP A 113 -3.04 -0.89 13.04
CA ASP A 113 -3.33 -2.04 13.88
C ASP A 113 -2.93 -3.34 13.19
N ARG A 114 -1.93 -3.99 13.79
CA ARG A 114 -1.55 -5.36 13.46
C ARG A 114 -2.20 -6.31 14.46
N VAL A 115 -3.25 -6.99 14.03
CA VAL A 115 -4.08 -7.81 14.92
C VAL A 115 -3.68 -9.29 14.90
N THR A 116 -3.31 -9.84 13.74
CA THR A 116 -3.49 -11.31 13.56
C THR A 116 -2.35 -12.10 12.96
N THR A 117 -1.28 -11.54 12.38
CA THR A 117 -0.22 -12.43 11.84
C THR A 117 1.19 -11.89 11.70
N MET A 118 2.14 -12.83 11.83
CA MET A 118 3.46 -12.78 11.21
C MET A 118 3.37 -13.42 9.82
N TRP A 119 3.44 -12.60 8.81
CA TRP A 119 3.75 -12.94 7.43
C TRP A 119 5.26 -13.19 7.29
N SER A 120 5.60 -14.13 6.42
CA SER A 120 6.97 -14.39 5.97
C SER A 120 7.01 -14.46 4.45
N VAL A 121 8.15 -14.04 3.88
CA VAL A 121 8.48 -14.26 2.47
C VAL A 121 9.53 -15.36 2.42
N GLY A 122 9.24 -16.41 1.67
CA GLY A 122 10.18 -17.49 1.42
C GLY A 122 11.43 -17.02 0.68
N PRO A 123 12.48 -17.84 0.60
CA PRO A 123 13.71 -17.47 -0.09
C PRO A 123 13.50 -17.30 -1.61
N SER A 124 14.45 -16.60 -2.24
CA SER A 124 14.60 -16.56 -3.70
C SER A 124 14.84 -17.98 -4.26
N PRO A 125 14.34 -18.34 -5.46
CA PRO A 125 13.67 -17.48 -6.44
C PRO A 125 12.16 -17.39 -6.27
N THR A 126 11.55 -18.23 -5.43
CA THR A 126 10.09 -18.35 -5.38
C THR A 126 9.43 -17.28 -4.53
N LYS A 127 10.10 -16.69 -3.53
CA LYS A 127 9.59 -15.57 -2.72
C LYS A 127 8.12 -15.71 -2.32
N LEU A 128 7.71 -16.92 -1.91
CA LEU A 128 6.32 -17.23 -1.57
C LEU A 128 5.90 -16.55 -0.27
N ILE A 129 4.71 -15.96 -0.27
CA ILE A 129 4.10 -15.39 0.92
C ILE A 129 3.51 -16.50 1.77
N THR A 130 3.79 -16.45 3.07
CA THR A 130 3.30 -17.42 4.04
C THR A 130 2.77 -16.70 5.27
N ALA A 131 1.62 -17.13 5.78
CA ALA A 131 1.05 -16.67 7.03
C ALA A 131 1.42 -17.64 8.18
N GLY A 132 1.92 -17.12 9.31
CA GLY A 132 2.07 -17.92 10.54
C GLY A 132 3.49 -18.11 11.07
N GLY A 133 4.25 -17.03 11.29
CA GLY A 133 5.62 -17.11 11.86
C GLY A 133 5.81 -16.80 13.35
N GLY A 134 4.75 -16.52 14.14
CA GLY A 134 4.90 -15.84 15.44
C GLY A 134 4.51 -16.60 16.71
N THR A 135 3.68 -17.62 16.60
CA THR A 135 3.37 -18.53 17.71
C THR A 135 3.84 -19.92 17.31
N LYS A 136 4.64 -20.58 18.16
CA LYS A 136 5.29 -21.89 17.93
C LYS A 136 4.33 -23.05 17.57
N THR A 137 3.04 -22.79 17.42
CA THR A 137 1.95 -23.74 17.26
C THR A 137 1.19 -23.63 15.94
N THR A 138 1.46 -22.62 15.10
CA THR A 138 0.80 -22.48 13.80
C THR A 138 1.79 -22.83 12.69
N LEU A 139 1.50 -23.89 11.94
CA LEU A 139 2.24 -24.23 10.73
C LEU A 139 2.15 -23.05 9.75
N ALA A 140 3.27 -22.72 9.11
CA ALA A 140 3.33 -21.66 8.12
C ALA A 140 2.45 -22.04 6.90
N ILE A 141 1.42 -21.25 6.61
CA ILE A 141 0.42 -21.52 5.56
C ILE A 141 0.66 -20.61 4.36
N SER A 142 0.93 -21.20 3.20
CA SER A 142 1.11 -20.50 1.92
C SER A 142 -0.04 -20.74 0.92
N ARG A 143 -1.14 -21.32 1.40
CA ARG A 143 -2.34 -21.61 0.61
C ARG A 143 -3.37 -20.51 0.79
N PHE A 144 -3.84 -19.99 -0.32
CA PHE A 144 -4.87 -18.96 -0.39
C PHE A 144 -5.99 -19.42 -1.30
N LEU A 145 -7.14 -18.79 -1.12
CA LEU A 145 -8.30 -18.96 -1.96
C LEU A 145 -8.68 -17.58 -2.49
N ALA A 146 -8.87 -17.45 -3.81
CA ALA A 146 -9.46 -16.26 -4.39
C ALA A 146 -10.86 -16.59 -4.91
N CYS A 147 -11.87 -15.89 -4.42
CA CYS A 147 -13.27 -16.13 -4.76
C CYS A 147 -13.88 -14.93 -5.48
N GLN A 148 -14.64 -15.20 -6.53
CA GLN A 148 -15.31 -14.17 -7.31
C GLN A 148 -16.53 -13.68 -6.54
N GLY A 149 -16.42 -12.47 -6.01
CA GLY A 149 -17.52 -11.75 -5.41
C GLY A 149 -18.35 -10.98 -6.44
N ALA A 150 -19.19 -10.09 -5.93
CA ALA A 150 -20.03 -9.22 -6.76
C ALA A 150 -19.18 -8.37 -7.72
N LYS A 151 -19.73 -8.12 -8.92
CA LYS A 151 -19.11 -7.28 -9.96
C LYS A 151 -17.74 -7.78 -10.45
N GLY A 152 -17.45 -9.08 -10.27
CA GLY A 152 -16.24 -9.71 -10.80
C GLY A 152 -14.97 -9.46 -9.99
N VAL A 153 -15.08 -8.90 -8.79
CA VAL A 153 -13.95 -8.70 -7.86
C VAL A 153 -13.53 -10.04 -7.28
N TRP A 154 -12.22 -10.30 -7.21
CA TRP A 154 -11.67 -11.52 -6.62
C TRP A 154 -11.22 -11.25 -5.19
N PHE A 155 -11.99 -11.69 -4.20
CA PHE A 155 -11.64 -11.54 -2.78
C PHE A 155 -10.68 -12.64 -2.33
N LEU A 156 -9.72 -12.28 -1.48
CA LEU A 156 -8.71 -13.19 -0.97
C LEU A 156 -9.05 -13.71 0.43
N TYR A 157 -8.74 -14.99 0.63
CA TYR A 157 -8.85 -15.70 1.89
C TYR A 157 -7.59 -16.52 2.14
N LEU A 158 -7.20 -16.66 3.41
CA LEU A 158 -6.24 -17.68 3.83
C LEU A 158 -6.96 -19.03 3.88
N GLN A 159 -6.39 -20.06 3.25
CA GLN A 159 -6.98 -21.39 3.22
C GLN A 159 -6.22 -22.36 4.14
N THR A 160 -6.85 -22.77 5.23
CA THR A 160 -6.32 -23.72 6.22
C THR A 160 -6.91 -25.12 6.11
N GLY A 161 -7.82 -25.35 5.16
CA GLY A 161 -8.50 -26.64 4.94
C GLY A 161 -9.06 -26.76 3.53
N THR A 162 -10.29 -27.25 3.39
CA THR A 162 -10.92 -27.57 2.08
C THR A 162 -12.30 -26.94 1.86
N ASP A 163 -12.95 -26.38 2.88
CA ASP A 163 -14.23 -25.68 2.69
C ASP A 163 -14.04 -24.35 1.97
N ARG A 164 -15.12 -23.85 1.35
CA ARG A 164 -15.14 -22.65 0.51
C ARG A 164 -16.37 -21.79 0.81
N PRO A 165 -16.35 -20.48 0.55
CA PRO A 165 -17.55 -19.65 0.56
C PRO A 165 -18.65 -20.24 -0.34
N PRO A 166 -19.89 -20.39 0.15
CA PRO A 166 -20.97 -21.01 -0.62
C PRO A 166 -21.44 -20.10 -1.76
N GLY A 167 -21.66 -20.66 -2.94
CA GLY A 167 -22.19 -19.92 -4.10
C GLY A 167 -21.17 -19.04 -4.82
N GLU A 168 -19.90 -19.05 -4.41
CA GLU A 168 -18.82 -18.30 -5.05
C GLU A 168 -17.95 -19.21 -5.92
N LEU A 169 -17.53 -18.70 -7.09
CA LEU A 169 -16.49 -19.35 -7.88
C LEU A 169 -15.14 -19.06 -7.25
N CYS A 170 -14.44 -20.09 -6.79
CA CYS A 170 -13.14 -19.93 -6.13
C CYS A 170 -12.03 -20.75 -6.77
N TYR A 171 -10.83 -20.20 -6.79
CA TYR A 171 -9.60 -20.86 -7.21
C TYR A 171 -8.59 -20.90 -6.08
N ASP A 172 -7.95 -22.06 -5.89
CA ASP A 172 -6.76 -22.16 -5.05
C ASP A 172 -5.60 -21.38 -5.70
N THR A 173 -4.86 -20.65 -4.88
CA THR A 173 -3.71 -19.86 -5.32
C THR A 173 -2.63 -19.83 -4.26
N GLN A 174 -1.41 -19.58 -4.70
CA GLN A 174 -0.34 -19.08 -3.85
C GLN A 174 -0.14 -17.59 -4.10
N LEU A 175 0.53 -16.91 -3.18
CA LEU A 175 0.94 -15.52 -3.33
C LEU A 175 2.47 -15.46 -3.38
N GLN A 176 3.00 -14.64 -4.27
CA GLN A 176 4.44 -14.48 -4.49
C GLN A 176 4.81 -13.01 -4.59
N LEU A 177 5.92 -12.61 -3.97
CA LEU A 177 6.52 -11.30 -4.19
C LEU A 177 7.30 -11.31 -5.53
N LYS A 178 6.89 -10.50 -6.52
CA LYS A 178 7.52 -10.46 -7.86
C LYS A 178 8.13 -9.11 -8.20
#